data_AF-A0A452QLP5-F1
#
_entry.id   AF-A0A452QLP5-F1
#
_cell.length_a   1.000
_cell.length_b   1.000
_cell.length_c   1.000
_cell.angle_alpha   90.00
_cell.angle_beta   90.00
_cell.angle_gamma   90.00
#
_symmetry.space_group_name_H-M   'P 1'
#
loop_
_entity.id
_entity.type
_entity.pdbx_description
1 polymer ?
#
loop_
_entity_poly.entity_id
_entity_poly.type
_entity_poly.pdbx_seq_one_letter_code
_entity_poly.pdbx_strand_id
1 'polypeptide(L)'
;GGSRGNERFHWQSHNVKQSGVDDMVLLPQITEDAIVGNLRKRFMDDYIFTYIGSVLISVNPFKQMPYFTDREIDLYQGAAQYENPPHIYALTDNMYRNMLIDCENQCVIISTQ
;
A
#
# COMPACT_ATOMS: atom_id res chain seq x y z
N GLY A 1 -32.87 30.24 -18.04
CA GLY A 1 -32.93 29.50 -16.76
C GLY A 1 -32.06 28.28 -16.90
N GLY A 2 -30.95 28.22 -16.17
CA GLY A 2 -29.88 27.23 -16.37
C GLY A 2 -30.27 25.82 -15.92
N SER A 3 -29.98 24.85 -16.79
CA SER A 3 -30.09 23.42 -16.54
C SER A 3 -29.11 23.00 -15.45
N ARG A 4 -29.62 22.50 -14.31
CA ARG A 4 -28.79 21.99 -13.22
C ARG A 4 -28.20 20.64 -13.65
N GLY A 5 -26.87 20.61 -13.74
CA GLY A 5 -26.10 19.41 -13.99
C GLY A 5 -26.34 18.37 -12.90
N ASN A 6 -26.49 17.14 -13.35
CA ASN A 6 -26.62 15.94 -12.54
C ASN A 6 -25.23 15.61 -11.98
N GLU A 7 -24.89 16.11 -10.79
CA GLU A 7 -23.64 15.78 -10.10
C GLU A 7 -23.71 14.34 -9.60
N ARG A 8 -23.21 13.42 -10.44
CA ARG A 8 -22.95 12.04 -10.06
C ARG A 8 -21.77 12.03 -9.08
N PHE A 9 -22.03 11.63 -7.84
CA PHE A 9 -20.99 11.38 -6.86
C PHE A 9 -20.02 10.29 -7.39
N HIS A 10 -18.72 10.61 -7.45
CA HIS A 10 -17.64 9.83 -8.07
C HIS A 10 -17.25 8.55 -7.29
N TRP A 11 -18.05 8.05 -6.36
CA TRP A 11 -17.71 6.84 -5.59
C TRP A 11 -18.20 5.54 -6.25
N GLN A 12 -19.01 5.62 -7.31
CA GLN A 12 -19.42 4.46 -8.08
C GLN A 12 -18.54 4.29 -9.32
N SER A 13 -17.92 3.11 -9.40
CA SER A 13 -17.16 2.55 -10.52
C SER A 13 -15.65 2.80 -10.53
N HIS A 14 -14.92 2.03 -9.71
CA HIS A 14 -13.83 1.23 -10.27
C HIS A 14 -14.03 -0.21 -9.82
N ASN A 15 -14.03 -1.16 -10.76
CA ASN A 15 -13.78 -2.57 -10.46
C ASN A 15 -12.37 -2.65 -9.87
N VAL A 16 -12.22 -2.38 -8.56
CA VAL A 16 -10.95 -2.61 -7.88
C VAL A 16 -10.78 -4.11 -7.89
N LYS A 17 -9.90 -4.60 -8.76
CA LYS A 17 -9.41 -5.97 -8.68
C LYS A 17 -8.88 -6.14 -7.26
N GLN A 18 -9.61 -6.84 -6.41
CA GLN A 18 -9.17 -7.11 -5.05
C GLN A 18 -8.06 -8.18 -5.12
N SER A 19 -6.83 -7.71 -5.31
CA SER A 19 -5.67 -8.57 -5.38
C SER A 19 -5.20 -8.92 -3.96
N GLY A 20 -5.79 -9.98 -3.43
CA GLY A 20 -5.48 -10.45 -2.07
C GLY A 20 -5.84 -9.42 -1.00
N VAL A 21 -5.20 -9.54 0.16
CA VAL A 21 -5.26 -8.57 1.26
C VAL A 21 -3.99 -7.74 1.29
N ASP A 22 -4.14 -6.45 1.58
CA ASP A 22 -3.03 -5.51 1.72
C ASP A 22 -2.20 -5.75 2.98
N ASP A 23 -2.85 -6.21 4.06
CA ASP A 23 -2.20 -6.64 5.30
C ASP A 23 -2.56 -8.09 5.61
N MET A 24 -1.54 -8.94 5.67
CA MET A 24 -1.70 -10.37 5.87
C MET A 24 -2.14 -10.74 7.29
N VAL A 25 -2.13 -9.82 8.25
CA VAL A 25 -2.79 -10.06 9.56
C VAL A 25 -4.31 -10.20 9.43
N LEU A 26 -4.89 -9.74 8.31
CA LEU A 26 -6.32 -9.85 8.00
C LEU A 26 -6.67 -11.19 7.33
N LEU A 27 -5.70 -12.08 7.08
CA LEU A 27 -5.98 -13.41 6.55
C LEU A 27 -6.79 -14.22 7.59
N PRO A 28 -7.78 -15.03 7.17
CA PRO A 28 -8.55 -15.87 8.08
C PRO A 28 -7.69 -16.87 8.87
N GLN A 29 -6.59 -17.32 8.26
CA GLN A 29 -5.60 -18.19 8.88
C GLN A 29 -4.21 -17.73 8.45
N ILE A 30 -3.30 -17.61 9.43
CA ILE A 30 -1.90 -17.23 9.20
C ILE A 30 -1.10 -18.53 9.05
N THR A 31 -1.20 -19.16 7.88
CA THR A 31 -0.40 -20.33 7.49
C THR A 31 0.58 -19.97 6.38
N GLU A 32 1.66 -20.75 6.23
CA GLU A 32 2.63 -20.55 5.15
C GLU A 32 1.95 -20.55 3.77
N ASP A 33 1.06 -21.51 3.51
CA ASP A 33 0.29 -21.59 2.27
C ASP A 33 -0.60 -20.37 2.04
N ALA A 34 -1.24 -19.83 3.08
CA ALA A 34 -2.08 -18.64 2.96
C ALA A 34 -1.25 -17.38 2.66
N ILE A 35 -0.10 -17.24 3.33
CA ILE A 35 0.85 -16.13 3.10
C ILE A 35 1.39 -16.19 1.67
N VAL A 36 1.92 -17.34 1.26
CA VAL A 36 2.46 -17.54 -0.10
C VAL A 36 1.36 -17.35 -1.15
N GLY A 37 0.15 -17.84 -0.88
CA GLY A 37 -1.01 -17.65 -1.74
C GLY A 37 -1.37 -16.17 -1.93
N ASN A 38 -1.35 -15.38 -0.86
CA ASN A 38 -1.62 -13.94 -0.92
C ASN A 38 -0.53 -13.19 -1.69
N LEU A 39 0.74 -13.42 -1.35
CA LEU A 39 1.88 -12.79 -2.02
C LEU A 39 1.89 -13.12 -3.52
N ARG A 40 1.64 -14.38 -3.89
CA ARG A 40 1.56 -14.80 -5.29
C ARG A 40 0.42 -14.10 -6.02
N LYS A 41 -0.77 -14.04 -5.43
CA LYS A 41 -1.93 -13.37 -6.04
C LYS A 41 -1.64 -11.89 -6.30
N ARG A 42 -1.09 -11.19 -5.30
CA ARG A 42 -0.69 -9.78 -5.37
C ARG A 42 0.37 -9.52 -6.43
N PHE A 43 1.42 -10.33 -6.43
CA PHE A 43 2.49 -10.25 -7.41
C PHE A 43 1.99 -10.43 -8.85
N MET A 44 1.06 -11.37 -9.07
CA MET A 44 0.46 -11.60 -10.40
C MET A 44 -0.42 -10.45 -10.89
N ASP A 45 -0.91 -9.59 -9.99
CA ASP A 45 -1.62 -8.35 -10.33
C ASP A 45 -0.72 -7.11 -10.19
N ASP A 46 0.61 -7.27 -10.24
CA ASP A 46 1.60 -6.19 -10.20
C ASP A 46 1.68 -5.40 -8.88
N TYR A 47 1.18 -5.98 -7.78
CA TYR A 47 1.38 -5.47 -6.41
C TYR A 47 2.57 -6.15 -5.74
N ILE A 48 3.71 -5.45 -5.67
CA ILE A 48 4.94 -6.01 -5.09
C ILE A 48 5.04 -5.82 -3.57
N PHE A 49 4.24 -4.91 -3.01
CA PHE A 49 4.27 -4.52 -1.61
C PHE A 49 3.07 -5.07 -0.86
N THR A 50 3.31 -5.68 0.30
CA THR A 50 2.26 -6.25 1.17
C THR A 50 2.68 -6.09 2.63
N TYR A 51 1.77 -5.65 3.50
CA TYR A 51 2.04 -5.60 4.93
C TYR A 51 1.88 -6.98 5.58
N ILE A 52 2.62 -7.17 6.66
CA ILE A 52 2.33 -8.14 7.72
C ILE A 52 2.51 -7.42 9.06
N GLY A 53 1.43 -6.78 9.51
CA GLY A 53 1.46 -5.89 10.66
C GLY A 53 2.40 -4.71 10.41
N SER A 54 3.42 -4.53 11.24
CA SER A 54 4.38 -3.43 11.11
C SER A 54 5.47 -3.66 10.04
N VAL A 55 5.54 -4.85 9.46
CA VAL A 55 6.56 -5.20 8.46
C VAL A 55 6.01 -5.00 7.05
N LEU A 56 6.79 -4.37 6.17
CA LEU A 56 6.49 -4.26 4.75
C LEU A 56 7.29 -5.32 3.97
N ILE A 57 6.59 -6.25 3.34
CA ILE A 57 7.17 -7.26 2.45
C ILE A 57 7.22 -6.71 1.03
N SER A 58 8.37 -6.88 0.36
CA SER A 58 8.56 -6.56 -1.06
C SER A 58 8.96 -7.81 -1.84
N VAL A 59 8.27 -8.10 -2.96
CA VAL A 59 8.60 -9.19 -3.88
C VAL A 59 9.20 -8.61 -5.15
N ASN A 60 10.44 -8.98 -5.49
CA ASN A 60 11.14 -8.40 -6.64
C ASN A 60 10.41 -8.70 -7.98
N PRO A 61 9.94 -7.68 -8.72
CA PRO A 61 9.23 -7.87 -9.98
C PRO A 61 10.12 -8.20 -11.18
N PHE A 62 11.45 -8.05 -11.05
CA PHE A 62 12.41 -8.18 -12.16
C PHE A 62 12.08 -7.32 -13.40
N LYS A 63 11.30 -6.26 -13.20
CA LYS A 63 10.91 -5.27 -14.21
C LYS A 63 10.76 -3.89 -13.56
N GLN A 64 10.82 -2.84 -14.37
CA GLN A 64 10.47 -1.50 -13.91
C GLN A 64 8.97 -1.40 -13.64
N MET A 65 8.61 -0.79 -12.52
CA MET A 65 7.22 -0.55 -12.14
C MET A 65 6.86 0.93 -12.38
N PRO A 66 5.65 1.23 -12.87
CA PRO A 66 5.27 2.58 -13.27
C PRO A 66 4.85 3.51 -12.12
N TYR A 67 4.92 3.06 -10.87
CA TYR A 67 4.38 3.76 -9.69
C TYR A 67 5.47 4.27 -8.72
N PHE A 68 6.67 4.51 -9.23
CA PHE A 68 7.75 5.21 -8.50
C PHE A 68 7.95 6.61 -9.08
N THR A 69 6.88 7.41 -9.07
CA THR A 69 6.88 8.78 -9.61
C THR A 69 6.45 9.79 -8.55
N ASP A 70 6.61 11.08 -8.84
CA ASP A 70 6.17 12.17 -7.96
C ASP A 70 4.68 12.08 -7.61
N ARG A 71 3.86 11.51 -8.52
CA ARG A 71 2.44 11.27 -8.27
C ARG A 71 2.21 10.40 -7.05
N GLU A 72 2.98 9.32 -6.89
CA GLU A 72 2.84 8.44 -5.73
C GLU A 72 3.38 9.10 -4.47
N ILE A 73 4.43 9.92 -4.56
CA ILE A 73 4.92 10.71 -3.43
C ILE A 73 3.79 11.59 -2.89
N ASP A 74 3.12 12.35 -3.76
CA ASP A 74 1.98 13.20 -3.41
C ASP A 74 0.80 12.41 -2.82
N LEU A 75 0.56 11.20 -3.33
CA LEU A 75 -0.50 10.32 -2.85
C LEU A 75 -0.27 9.87 -1.40
N TYR A 76 0.99 9.56 -1.04
CA TYR A 76 1.33 9.00 0.27
C TYR A 76 1.68 10.05 1.32
N GLN A 77 2.11 11.24 0.91
CA GLN A 77 2.51 12.30 1.84
C GLN A 77 1.32 12.73 2.72
N GLY A 78 1.47 12.57 4.04
CA GLY A 78 0.44 12.94 5.02
C GLY A 78 -0.82 12.06 5.04
N ALA A 79 -0.93 11.05 4.16
CA ALA A 79 -2.08 10.15 4.11
C ALA A 79 -2.23 9.34 5.41
N ALA A 80 -3.45 8.94 5.76
CA ALA A 80 -3.68 8.07 6.91
C ALA A 80 -3.16 6.65 6.64
N GLN A 81 -2.80 5.94 7.71
CA GLN A 81 -2.40 4.54 7.60
C GLN A 81 -3.58 3.73 7.03
N TYR A 82 -3.30 2.90 6.01
CA TYR A 82 -4.28 2.10 5.26
C TYR A 82 -5.26 2.87 4.38
N GLU A 83 -5.10 4.18 4.21
CA GLU A 83 -5.88 4.95 3.22
C GLU A 83 -5.48 4.56 1.79
N ASN A 84 -4.20 4.31 1.58
CA ASN A 84 -3.61 3.90 0.32
C ASN A 84 -3.05 2.47 0.40
N PRO A 85 -2.86 1.79 -0.75
CA PRO A 85 -2.25 0.46 -0.79
C PRO A 85 -0.85 0.42 -0.15
N PRO A 86 -0.34 -0.74 0.26
CA PRO A 86 1.00 -0.88 0.81
C PRO A 86 2.05 -0.34 -0.14
N HIS A 87 2.92 0.54 0.37
CA HIS A 87 3.98 1.13 -0.42
C HIS A 87 5.12 1.62 0.47
N ILE A 88 6.34 1.69 -0.09
CA ILE A 88 7.50 2.19 0.63
C ILE A 88 7.34 3.65 1.04
N TYR A 89 6.67 4.48 0.23
CA TYR A 89 6.41 5.89 0.57
C TYR A 89 5.48 6.05 1.78
N ALA A 90 4.52 5.13 1.98
CA ALA A 90 3.71 5.12 3.19
C ALA A 90 4.57 4.86 4.44
N LEU A 91 5.50 3.89 4.35
CA LEU A 91 6.44 3.59 5.44
C LEU A 91 7.33 4.79 5.74
N THR A 92 7.92 5.40 4.71
CA THR A 92 8.81 6.56 4.85
C THR A 92 8.08 7.77 5.45
N ASP A 93 6.88 8.08 4.96
CA ASP A 93 6.08 9.19 5.47
C ASP A 93 5.65 8.96 6.93
N ASN A 94 5.24 7.73 7.29
CA ASN A 94 4.91 7.39 8.67
C ASN A 94 6.11 7.59 9.62
N MET A 95 7.29 7.08 9.24
CA MET A 95 8.50 7.26 10.04
C MET A 95 8.89 8.73 10.17
N TYR A 96 8.80 9.49 9.08
CA TYR A 96 9.09 10.92 9.12
C TYR A 96 8.14 11.66 10.07
N ARG A 97 6.83 11.36 10.01
CA ARG A 97 5.85 11.93 10.94
C ARG A 97 6.13 11.53 12.39
N ASN A 98 6.41 10.26 12.67
CA ASN A 98 6.72 9.80 14.03
C ASN A 98 7.98 10.49 14.58
N MET A 99 9.03 10.65 13.74
CA MET A 99 10.22 11.40 14.12
C MET A 99 9.90 12.84 14.57
N LEU A 100 8.97 13.52 13.89
CA LEU A 100 8.54 14.88 14.25
C LEU A 100 7.64 14.93 15.48
N ILE A 101 6.74 13.94 15.63
CA ILE A 101 5.78 13.88 16.74
C ILE A 101 6.47 13.49 18.04
N ASP A 102 7.24 12.41 17.99
CA ASP A 102 7.88 11.82 19.17
C ASP A 102 9.22 12.49 19.50
N CYS A 103 9.80 13.23 18.54
CA CYS A 103 11.14 13.82 18.64
C CYS A 103 12.23 12.78 18.92
N GLU A 104 12.03 11.57 18.40
CA GLU A 104 12.94 10.43 18.55
C GLU A 104 13.47 9.93 17.21
N ASN A 105 14.71 9.41 17.23
CA ASN A 105 15.34 8.84 16.05
C ASN A 105 14.60 7.58 15.58
N GLN A 106 14.40 7.48 14.27
CA GLN A 106 13.75 6.33 13.63
C GLN A 106 14.76 5.54 12.80
N CYS A 107 14.57 4.22 12.67
CA CYS A 107 15.41 3.39 11.81
C CYS A 107 14.57 2.41 10.98
N VAL A 108 14.98 2.19 9.71
CA VAL A 108 14.47 1.11 8.87
C VAL A 108 15.53 0.03 8.79
N ILE A 109 15.14 -1.21 9.01
CA ILE A 109 15.98 -2.37 8.69
C ILE A 109 15.46 -2.96 7.39
N ILE A 110 16.29 -2.92 6.34
CA ILE A 110 16.01 -3.57 5.06
C ILE A 110 16.83 -4.86 5.02
N SER A 111 16.14 -6.00 5.01
CA SER A 111 16.75 -7.31 4.87
C SER A 111 16.23 -8.01 3.61
N THR A 112 17.10 -8.77 2.96
CA THR A 112 16.75 -9.67 1.87
C THR A 112 17.07 -11.09 2.32
N GLN A 113 16.27 -12.06 1.89
CA GLN A 113 16.60 -13.47 2.03
C GLN A 113 17.44 -13.96 0.85
#